data_AF-A0A355D4H8-F1
#
_entry.id   AF-A0A355D4H8-F1
#
_cell.length_a   1.000
_cell.length_b   1.000
_cell.length_c   1.000
_cell.angle_alpha   90.00
_cell.angle_beta   90.00
_cell.angle_gamma   90.00
#
_symmetry.space_group_name_H-M   'P 1'
#
loop_
_entity.id
_entity.type
_entity.pdbx_description
1 polymer ?
#
loop_
_entity_poly.entity_id
_entity_poly.type
_entity_poly.pdbx_seq_one_letter_code
_entity_poly.pdbx_strand_id
1 'polypeptide(L)' 'MVKNKLKEIRMREYMMEPQEFATLIKINYKTYYSWERQVAGPSLEVALNVARILKKKVEDIWYLD' A
#
# COMPACT_ATOMS: atom_id res chain seq x y z
N MET A 1 -1.62 14.60 -7.65
CA MET A 1 -2.50 13.54 -7.10
C MET A 1 -1.70 12.70 -6.11
N VAL A 2 -2.34 11.99 -5.16
CA VAL A 2 -1.60 11.08 -4.26
C VAL A 2 -1.26 9.79 -5.01
N LYS A 3 0.02 9.46 -5.12
CA LYS A 3 0.52 8.19 -5.66
C LYS A 3 1.11 7.30 -4.56
N ASN A 4 1.44 6.05 -4.89
CA ASN A 4 2.05 5.12 -3.95
C ASN A 4 3.12 4.18 -4.55
N LYS A 5 3.92 3.55 -3.68
CA LYS A 5 4.95 2.55 -4.00
C LYS A 5 4.60 1.13 -3.56
N LEU A 6 3.32 0.82 -3.31
CA LEU A 6 2.91 -0.47 -2.73
C LEU A 6 3.35 -1.67 -3.59
N LYS A 7 3.30 -1.54 -4.92
CA LYS A 7 3.75 -2.58 -5.86
C LYS A 7 5.25 -2.84 -5.75
N GLU A 8 6.04 -1.78 -5.66
CA GLU A 8 7.48 -1.89 -5.50
C GLU A 8 7.83 -2.56 -4.16
N ILE A 9 7.21 -2.09 -3.07
CA ILE A 9 7.40 -2.64 -1.72
C ILE A 9 7.05 -4.13 -1.69
N ARG A 10 5.86 -4.51 -2.21
CA ARG A 10 5.43 -5.91 -2.26
C ARG A 10 6.44 -6.77 -3.01
N MET A 11 6.85 -6.36 -4.21
CA MET A 11 7.71 -7.18 -5.07
C MET A 11 9.15 -7.25 -4.57
N ARG A 12 9.70 -6.18 -3.98
CA ARG A 12 11.11 -6.14 -3.56
C ARG A 12 11.34 -6.69 -2.16
N GLU A 13 10.43 -6.43 -1.23
CA GLU A 13 10.66 -6.73 0.19
C GLU A 13 9.96 -8.00 0.65
N TYR A 14 8.82 -8.33 0.04
CA TYR A 14 7.98 -9.46 0.49
C TYR A 14 7.89 -10.58 -0.54
N MET A 15 8.05 -10.28 -1.84
CA MET A 15 7.90 -11.23 -2.95
C MET A 15 6.57 -12.01 -2.88
N MET A 16 5.51 -11.34 -2.42
CA MET A 16 4.19 -11.93 -2.21
C MET A 16 3.28 -11.67 -3.40
N GLU A 17 2.31 -12.58 -3.57
CA GLU A 17 1.18 -12.32 -4.45
C GLU A 17 0.33 -11.17 -3.89
N PRO A 18 -0.36 -10.38 -4.75
CA PRO A 18 -1.17 -9.24 -4.33
C PRO A 18 -2.18 -9.55 -3.20
N GLN A 19 -2.79 -10.73 -3.23
CA GLN A 19 -3.79 -11.14 -2.25
C GLN A 19 -3.18 -11.44 -0.87
N GLU A 20 -1.97 -12.04 -0.84
CA GLU A 20 -1.22 -12.31 0.38
C GLU A 20 -0.77 -11.00 1.03
N PHE A 21 -0.24 -10.07 0.22
CA PHE A 21 0.19 -8.77 0.71
C PHE A 21 -0.99 -7.92 1.21
N ALA A 22 -2.14 -7.95 0.53
CA ALA A 22 -3.36 -7.29 0.99
C ALA A 22 -3.76 -7.81 2.39
N THR A 23 -3.67 -9.13 2.59
CA THR A 23 -3.93 -9.77 3.88
C THR A 23 -2.94 -9.33 4.95
N LEU A 24 -1.63 -9.25 4.63
CA LEU A 24 -0.58 -8.76 5.52
C LEU A 24 -0.88 -7.34 6.03
N ILE A 25 -1.26 -6.43 5.13
CA ILE A 25 -1.57 -5.04 5.48
C ILE A 25 -3.02 -4.83 5.97
N LYS A 26 -3.78 -5.93 6.15
CA LYS A 26 -5.17 -5.94 6.62
C LYS A 26 -6.14 -5.13 5.76
N ILE A 27 -5.96 -5.18 4.45
CA ILE A 27 -6.82 -4.53 3.46
C ILE A 27 -7.44 -5.58 2.55
N ASN A 28 -8.68 -5.36 2.10
CA ASN A 28 -9.28 -6.28 1.13
C ASN A 28 -8.53 -6.21 -0.21
N TYR A 29 -8.47 -7.35 -0.92
CA TYR A 29 -7.72 -7.46 -2.17
C TYR A 29 -8.14 -6.45 -3.24
N LYS A 30 -9.44 -6.17 -3.42
CA LYS A 30 -9.92 -5.24 -4.46
C LYS A 30 -9.46 -3.80 -4.20
N THR A 31 -9.52 -3.36 -2.95
CA THR A 31 -9.05 -2.05 -2.51
C THR A 31 -7.55 -1.93 -2.70
N TYR A 32 -6.79 -2.93 -2.24
CA TYR A 32 -5.34 -2.97 -2.45
C TYR A 32 -4.96 -2.92 -3.94
N TYR A 33 -5.63 -3.72 -4.78
CA TYR A 33 -5.40 -3.77 -6.21
C TYR A 33 -5.67 -2.41 -6.89
N SER A 34 -6.72 -1.71 -6.45
CA SER A 34 -7.03 -0.36 -6.94
C SER A 34 -5.95 0.65 -6.55
N TRP A 35 -5.35 0.50 -5.36
CA TRP A 35 -4.25 1.34 -4.92
C TRP A 35 -2.97 1.07 -5.72
N GLU A 36 -2.54 -0.18 -5.91
CA GLU A 36 -1.34 -0.49 -6.71
C GLU A 36 -1.41 0.10 -8.13
N ARG A 37 -2.61 0.18 -8.69
CA ARG A 37 -2.89 0.75 -10.02
C ARG A 37 -3.10 2.27 -10.04
N GLN A 38 -2.95 2.95 -8.89
CA GLN A 38 -3.18 4.38 -8.74
C GLN A 38 -4.61 4.83 -9.12
N VAL A 39 -5.60 3.92 -9.06
CA VAL A 39 -7.00 4.23 -9.40
C VAL A 39 -7.72 4.91 -8.23
N ALA A 40 -7.33 4.56 -7.00
CA ALA A 40 -7.85 5.15 -5.78
C ALA A 40 -6.73 5.27 -4.74
N GLY A 41 -6.93 6.14 -3.75
CA GLY A 41 -6.03 6.29 -2.61
C GLY A 41 -6.70 5.85 -1.29
N PRO A 42 -5.91 5.55 -0.25
CA PRO A 42 -6.43 5.36 1.10
C PRO A 42 -6.87 6.69 1.73
N SER A 43 -7.66 6.63 2.80
CA SER A 43 -7.76 7.73 3.75
C SER A 43 -6.44 7.87 4.53
N LEU A 44 -6.22 9.04 5.17
CA LEU A 44 -5.02 9.28 5.98
C LEU A 44 -4.86 8.24 7.11
N GLU A 45 -5.94 7.92 7.82
CA GLU A 45 -5.92 6.92 8.91
C GLU A 45 -5.50 5.53 8.41
N VAL A 46 -6.00 5.13 7.23
CA VAL A 46 -5.66 3.84 6.64
C VAL A 46 -4.20 3.84 6.17
N ALA A 47 -3.73 4.92 5.55
CA ALA A 47 -2.33 5.07 5.15
C ALA A 47 -1.38 4.97 6.35
N LEU A 48 -1.69 5.64 7.46
CA LEU A 48 -0.94 5.57 8.71
C LEU A 48 -0.91 4.16 9.30
N ASN A 49 -2.04 3.45 9.28
CA ASN A 49 -2.11 2.07 9.78
C ASN A 49 -1.27 1.11 8.95
N VAL A 50 -1.32 1.21 7.61
CA VAL A 50 -0.51 0.38 6.73
C VAL A 50 0.98 0.72 6.89
N ALA A 51 1.34 2.00 7.01
CA ALA A 51 2.72 2.43 7.27
C ALA A 51 3.27 1.81 8.58
N ARG A 52 2.45 1.78 9.63
CA ARG A 52 2.79 1.11 10.90
C ARG A 52 3.01 -0.39 10.73
N ILE A 53 2.17 -1.08 9.95
CA ILE A 53 2.33 -2.52 9.67
C ILE A 53 3.63 -2.79 8.91
N LEU A 54 3.92 -1.98 7.89
CA LEU A 54 5.11 -2.10 7.05
C LEU A 54 6.38 -1.56 7.72
N LYS A 55 6.26 -0.96 8.92
CA LYS A 55 7.35 -0.31 9.66
C LYS A 55 8.10 0.73 8.81
N LYS A 56 7.35 1.53 8.04
CA LYS A 56 7.86 2.60 7.18
C LYS A 56 7.16 3.91 7.52
N LYS A 57 7.71 5.03 7.07
CA LYS A 57 6.97 6.29 7.13
C LYS A 57 5.88 6.29 6.05
N VAL A 58 4.83 7.07 6.27
CA VAL A 58 3.76 7.24 5.27
C VAL A 58 4.34 7.82 3.97
N GLU A 59 5.27 8.77 4.06
CA GLU A 59 5.94 9.41 2.91
C GLU A 59 6.82 8.45 2.08
N ASP A 60 7.28 7.34 2.67
CA ASP A 60 8.03 6.31 1.93
C ASP A 60 7.10 5.46 1.06
N ILE A 61 5.81 5.42 1.39
CA ILE A 61 4.79 4.59 0.73
C ILE A 61 3.91 5.44 -0.18
N TRP A 62 3.42 6.60 0.29
CA TRP A 62 2.54 7.53 -0.44
C TRP A 62 3.20 8.89 -0.60
N TYR A 63 3.07 9.47 -1.80
CA TYR A 63 3.70 10.74 -2.15
C TYR A 63 2.80 11.56 -3.08
N LEU A 64 3.09 12.86 -3.17
CA LEU A 64 2.40 13.79 -4.08
C LEU A 64 3.18 13.89 -5.39
N ASP A 65 2.47 13.72 -6.52
CA ASP A 65 2.96 13.92 -7.89
C ASP A 65 1.83 14.46 -8.78
#